data_AF-A0A257JGT2-F1
#
_entry.id   AF-A0A257JGT2-F1
#
_cell.length_a   1.000
_cell.length_b   1.000
_cell.length_c   1.000
_cell.angle_alpha   90.00
_cell.angle_beta   90.00
_cell.angle_gamma   90.00
#
_symmetry.space_group_name_H-M   'P 1'
#
loop_
_entity.id
_entity.type
_entity.pdbx_description
1 polymer ?
#
loop_
_entity_poly.entity_id
_entity_poly.type
_entity_poly.pdbx_seq_one_letter_code
_entity_poly.pdbx_strand_id
1 'polypeptide(L)'
;MQGGTSAGVQRLRESSQAQPPVFITPEPFGDQTIATLGADFAWEIDLARGSAANARAAGADAEAMLWERRQTEAAVAAQVVRAWLDLARAEQLAHLLRQRLAAMDRMLAIGAKRIAYGAALSADFAPLERLRAETEGELPLLDHAARNAVRRIAVLTGEDPVALAARGLHKGLAQILVTPAALTVHDPRALLRLRPDVQIAEARLIAAFERAGASRAALYPSLSLVARLLWTRRVRCAFRSALQSTGGSSISVRCALASVPPTLPARQPRPSGTGACWSR
;
A
#
# COMPACT_ATOMS: atom_id res chain seq x y z
N MET A 1 7.27 -7.22 -27.03
CA MET A 1 8.46 -7.19 -27.92
C MET A 1 9.60 -6.60 -27.13
N GLN A 2 10.74 -7.27 -27.08
CA GLN A 2 11.92 -6.78 -26.39
C GLN A 2 13.08 -6.79 -27.38
N GLY A 3 13.82 -5.70 -27.45
CA GLY A 3 14.99 -5.55 -28.32
C GLY A 3 16.11 -4.88 -27.55
N GLY A 4 17.33 -5.35 -27.77
CA GLY A 4 18.53 -4.82 -27.14
C GLY A 4 19.63 -4.63 -28.16
N THR A 5 20.49 -3.63 -27.94
CA THR A 5 21.74 -3.50 -28.68
C THR A 5 22.89 -3.56 -27.68
N SER A 6 23.99 -4.19 -28.07
CA SER A 6 25.18 -4.29 -27.24
C SER A 6 26.41 -3.90 -28.05
N ALA A 7 27.36 -3.23 -27.42
CA ALA A 7 28.64 -2.89 -28.01
C ALA A 7 29.72 -3.09 -26.96
N GLY A 8 30.83 -3.74 -27.32
CA GLY A 8 31.91 -4.05 -26.39
C GLY A 8 33.27 -4.05 -27.07
N VAL A 9 34.30 -3.70 -26.31
CA VAL A 9 35.70 -3.84 -26.73
C VAL A 9 36.46 -4.56 -25.62
N GLN A 10 37.05 -5.69 -25.95
CA GLN A 10 37.83 -6.50 -25.02
C GLN A 10 39.25 -6.66 -25.56
N ARG A 11 40.25 -6.40 -24.72
CA ARG A 11 41.66 -6.70 -25.03
C ARG A 11 42.06 -8.00 -24.34
N LEU A 12 42.57 -8.94 -25.12
CA LEU A 12 43.13 -10.19 -24.63
C LEU A 12 44.64 -10.15 -24.86
N ARG A 13 45.39 -10.24 -23.76
CA ARG A 13 46.84 -10.47 -23.80
C ARG A 13 47.10 -11.96 -23.59
N GLU A 14 47.69 -12.62 -24.57
CA GLU A 14 48.22 -13.97 -24.41
C GLU A 14 49.49 -13.90 -23.55
N SER A 15 49.48 -14.59 -22.40
CA SER A 15 50.64 -14.71 -21.50
C SER A 15 51.51 -15.90 -21.89
N SER A 16 52.81 -15.81 -21.63
CA SER A 16 53.86 -16.73 -22.08
C SER A 16 53.73 -18.19 -21.58
N GLN A 17 52.82 -18.49 -20.66
CA GLN A 17 52.69 -19.84 -20.09
C GLN A 17 51.82 -20.79 -20.93
N ALA A 18 51.20 -20.32 -22.02
CA ALA A 18 50.24 -21.11 -22.82
C ALA A 18 50.81 -21.77 -24.09
N GLN A 19 52.11 -21.64 -24.39
CA GLN A 19 52.72 -22.18 -25.62
C GLN A 19 53.43 -23.53 -25.37
N PRO A 20 53.21 -24.55 -26.23
CA PRO A 20 54.04 -25.76 -26.22
C PRO A 20 55.47 -25.41 -26.66
N PRO A 21 56.51 -26.09 -26.13
CA PRO A 21 57.90 -25.75 -26.41
C PRO A 21 58.29 -26.18 -27.83
N VAL A 22 58.23 -25.26 -28.81
CA VAL A 22 58.75 -25.48 -30.16
C VAL A 22 59.76 -24.39 -30.51
N PHE A 23 60.97 -24.80 -30.88
CA PHE A 23 62.15 -23.95 -31.16
C PHE A 23 62.23 -23.45 -32.62
N ILE A 24 61.17 -22.82 -33.15
CA ILE A 24 61.25 -22.12 -34.45
C ILE A 24 60.51 -20.79 -34.34
N THR A 25 61.27 -19.69 -34.40
CA THR A 25 60.88 -18.26 -34.37
C THR A 25 59.92 -17.84 -33.24
N PRO A 26 60.28 -16.90 -32.34
CA PRO A 26 59.30 -16.34 -31.41
C PRO A 26 58.19 -15.64 -32.20
N GLU A 27 56.99 -16.22 -32.22
CA GLU A 27 55.81 -15.45 -32.64
C GLU A 27 55.66 -14.28 -31.66
N PRO A 28 55.58 -13.03 -32.14
CA PRO A 28 55.36 -11.91 -31.24
C PRO A 28 54.04 -12.11 -30.49
N PHE A 29 54.05 -11.80 -29.18
CA PHE A 29 52.85 -11.80 -28.35
C PHE A 29 51.73 -11.02 -29.06
N GLY A 30 50.69 -11.72 -29.51
CA GLY A 30 49.56 -11.07 -30.13
C GLY A 30 48.72 -10.40 -29.06
N ASP A 31 48.86 -9.09 -28.85
CA ASP A 31 47.77 -8.32 -28.24
C ASP A 31 46.59 -8.40 -29.20
N GLN A 32 45.47 -8.95 -28.74
CA GLN A 32 44.27 -9.14 -29.54
C GLN A 32 43.19 -8.20 -29.00
N THR A 33 42.77 -7.24 -29.84
CA THR A 33 41.60 -6.42 -29.54
C THR A 33 40.40 -6.99 -30.27
N ILE A 34 39.37 -7.38 -29.50
CA ILE A 34 38.09 -7.86 -29.99
C ILE A 34 37.06 -6.75 -29.79
N ALA A 35 36.50 -6.25 -30.89
CA ALA A 35 35.33 -5.37 -30.85
C ALA A 35 34.09 -6.18 -31.22
N THR A 36 33.01 -6.04 -30.46
CA THR A 36 31.73 -6.71 -30.69
C THR A 36 30.62 -5.67 -30.81
N LEU A 37 29.73 -5.88 -31.77
CA LEU A 37 28.48 -5.15 -31.94
C LEU A 37 27.37 -6.19 -32.06
N GLY A 38 26.34 -6.09 -31.23
CA GLY A 38 25.24 -7.04 -31.16
C GLY A 38 23.90 -6.33 -31.21
N ALA A 39 22.93 -6.99 -31.84
CA ALA A 39 21.51 -6.64 -31.75
C ALA A 39 20.71 -7.91 -31.46
N ASP A 40 19.85 -7.85 -30.46
CA ASP A 40 18.97 -8.94 -30.06
C ASP A 40 17.52 -8.48 -30.23
N PHE A 41 16.70 -9.36 -30.81
CA PHE A 41 15.26 -9.17 -30.95
C PHE A 41 14.55 -10.41 -30.45
N ALA A 42 13.62 -10.22 -29.52
CA ALA A 42 12.78 -11.27 -28.98
C ALA A 42 11.30 -10.89 -29.13
N TRP A 43 10.55 -11.78 -29.76
CA TRP A 43 9.10 -11.67 -29.89
C TRP A 43 8.45 -12.97 -29.46
N GLU A 44 7.50 -12.87 -28.54
CA GLU A 44 6.68 -13.99 -28.09
C GLU A 44 5.26 -13.79 -28.61
N ILE A 45 4.72 -14.85 -29.21
CA ILE A 45 3.36 -14.92 -29.71
C ILE A 45 2.67 -16.06 -28.97
N ASP A 46 1.79 -15.70 -28.05
CA ASP A 46 0.90 -16.65 -27.40
C ASP A 46 -0.39 -16.79 -28.20
N LEU A 47 -0.62 -17.97 -28.78
CA LEU A 47 -1.85 -18.25 -29.55
C LEU A 47 -3.12 -18.14 -28.67
N ALA A 48 -3.02 -18.59 -27.42
CA ALA A 48 -4.10 -18.50 -26.44
C ALA A 48 -4.10 -17.19 -25.63
N ARG A 49 -3.25 -16.21 -26.00
CA ARG A 49 -3.17 -14.86 -25.39
C ARG A 49 -2.94 -14.85 -23.87
N GLY A 50 -2.11 -15.77 -23.35
CA GLY A 50 -1.77 -15.86 -21.93
C GLY A 50 -1.12 -14.58 -21.38
N SER A 51 -0.14 -14.03 -22.09
CA SER A 51 0.46 -12.72 -21.79
C SER A 51 -0.57 -11.57 -21.71
N ALA A 52 -1.57 -11.56 -22.60
CA ALA A 52 -2.64 -10.55 -22.55
C ALA A 52 -3.59 -10.75 -21.36
N ALA A 53 -3.84 -11.99 -20.93
CA ALA A 53 -4.58 -12.28 -19.70
C ALA A 53 -3.78 -11.82 -18.46
N ASN A 54 -2.47 -12.05 -18.42
CA ASN A 54 -1.61 -11.52 -17.36
C ASN A 54 -1.61 -9.98 -17.31
N ALA A 55 -1.57 -9.31 -18.48
CA ALA A 55 -1.67 -7.86 -18.55
C ALA A 55 -3.04 -7.34 -18.03
N ARG A 56 -4.14 -8.03 -18.36
CA ARG A 56 -5.48 -7.70 -17.82
C ARG A 56 -5.56 -7.94 -16.31
N ALA A 57 -4.98 -9.02 -15.80
CA ALA A 57 -4.89 -9.26 -14.37
C ALA A 57 -4.14 -8.14 -13.64
N ALA A 58 -3.00 -7.70 -14.17
CA ALA A 58 -2.24 -6.58 -13.62
C ALA A 58 -3.02 -5.26 -13.69
N GLY A 59 -3.82 -5.04 -14.75
CA GLY A 59 -4.72 -3.90 -14.85
C GLY A 59 -5.80 -3.91 -13.75
N ALA A 60 -6.41 -5.07 -13.49
CA ALA A 60 -7.40 -5.24 -12.43
C ALA A 60 -6.78 -5.10 -11.02
N ASP A 61 -5.54 -5.56 -10.82
CA ASP A 61 -4.80 -5.29 -9.57
C ASP A 61 -4.56 -3.79 -9.36
N ALA A 62 -4.20 -3.06 -10.42
CA ALA A 62 -4.01 -1.61 -10.36
C ALA A 62 -5.32 -0.88 -10.01
N GLU A 63 -6.46 -1.35 -10.53
CA GLU A 63 -7.77 -0.83 -10.15
C GLU A 63 -8.09 -1.10 -8.66
N ALA A 64 -7.79 -2.30 -8.16
CA ALA A 64 -7.94 -2.61 -6.74
C ALA A 64 -7.11 -1.65 -5.86
N MET A 65 -5.87 -1.35 -6.25
CA MET A 65 -5.00 -0.40 -5.54
C MET A 65 -5.56 1.03 -5.52
N LEU A 66 -6.20 1.47 -6.61
CA LEU A 66 -6.87 2.78 -6.66
C LEU A 66 -8.03 2.87 -5.67
N TRP A 67 -8.84 1.82 -5.57
CA TRP A 67 -9.94 1.76 -4.62
C TRP A 67 -9.46 1.61 -3.16
N GLU A 68 -8.39 0.84 -2.92
CA GLU A 68 -7.73 0.75 -1.62
C GLU A 68 -7.23 2.13 -1.16
N ARG A 69 -6.61 2.91 -2.04
CA ARG A 69 -6.20 4.29 -1.73
C ARG A 69 -7.39 5.17 -1.34
N ARG A 70 -8.49 5.11 -2.09
CA ARG A 70 -9.70 5.89 -1.76
C ARG A 70 -10.29 5.46 -0.42
N GLN A 71 -10.26 4.17 -0.12
CA GLN A 71 -10.72 3.64 1.16
C GLN A 71 -9.85 4.15 2.32
N THR A 72 -8.53 4.18 2.15
CA THR A 72 -7.63 4.69 3.19
C THR A 72 -7.77 6.21 3.36
N GLU A 73 -7.90 6.98 2.29
CA GLU A 73 -8.18 8.42 2.36
C GLU A 73 -9.49 8.71 3.13
N ALA A 74 -10.56 7.99 2.80
CA ALA A 74 -11.83 8.11 3.52
C ALA A 74 -11.73 7.69 4.99
N ALA A 75 -10.96 6.64 5.29
CA ALA A 75 -10.72 6.18 6.65
C ALA A 75 -9.93 7.23 7.47
N VAL A 76 -8.91 7.85 6.89
CA VAL A 76 -8.15 8.94 7.52
C VAL A 76 -9.06 10.13 7.79
N ALA A 77 -9.86 10.57 6.81
CA ALA A 77 -10.82 11.66 7.00
C ALA A 77 -11.81 11.36 8.13
N ALA A 78 -12.37 10.14 8.17
CA ALA A 78 -13.28 9.72 9.24
C ALA A 78 -12.60 9.70 10.62
N GLN A 79 -11.31 9.29 10.69
CA GLN A 79 -10.55 9.32 11.93
C GLN A 79 -10.25 10.75 12.41
N VAL A 80 -9.96 11.68 11.50
CA VAL A 80 -9.78 13.11 11.81
C VAL A 80 -11.07 13.68 12.39
N VAL A 81 -12.21 13.46 11.72
CA VAL A 81 -13.52 13.90 12.20
C VAL A 81 -13.84 13.31 13.57
N ARG A 82 -13.56 12.01 13.78
CA ARG A 82 -13.78 11.38 15.09
C ARG A 82 -12.91 12.02 16.17
N ALA A 83 -11.62 12.23 15.91
CA ALA A 83 -10.72 12.88 16.87
C ALA A 83 -11.16 14.32 17.18
N TRP A 84 -11.68 15.04 16.18
CA TRP A 84 -12.26 16.36 16.36
C TRP A 84 -13.53 16.33 17.24
N LEU A 85 -14.42 15.36 17.02
CA LEU A 85 -15.61 15.15 17.87
C LEU A 85 -15.22 14.78 19.31
N ASP A 86 -14.17 13.96 19.49
CA ASP A 86 -13.66 13.60 20.81
C ASP A 86 -13.12 14.84 21.56
N LEU A 87 -12.42 15.73 20.86
CA LEU A 87 -11.96 17.02 21.39
C LEU A 87 -13.14 17.91 21.80
N ALA A 88 -14.09 18.14 20.89
CA ALA A 88 -15.27 18.97 21.14
C ALA A 88 -16.10 18.43 22.32
N ARG A 89 -16.25 17.10 22.42
CA ARG A 89 -16.91 16.45 23.55
C ARG A 89 -16.18 16.70 24.87
N ALA A 90 -14.85 16.54 24.91
CA ALA A 90 -14.07 16.75 26.12
C ALA A 90 -14.17 18.20 26.61
N GLU A 91 -14.11 19.17 25.70
CA GLU A 91 -14.29 20.59 26.02
C GLU A 91 -15.68 20.90 26.56
N GLN A 92 -16.72 20.35 25.92
CA GLN A 92 -18.09 20.54 26.36
C GLN A 92 -18.35 19.97 27.75
N LEU A 93 -17.87 18.76 28.00
CA LEU A 93 -17.94 18.16 29.33
C LEU A 93 -17.18 19.02 30.34
N ALA A 94 -15.96 19.46 30.03
CA ALA A 94 -15.20 20.32 30.94
C ALA A 94 -15.91 21.65 31.23
N HIS A 95 -16.58 22.24 30.23
CA HIS A 95 -17.39 23.43 30.42
C HIS A 95 -18.58 23.17 31.36
N LEU A 96 -19.33 22.09 31.14
CA LEU A 96 -20.46 21.70 31.98
C LEU A 96 -20.02 21.39 33.42
N LEU A 97 -18.89 20.70 33.61
CA LEU A 97 -18.34 20.44 34.94
C LEU A 97 -17.94 21.73 35.66
N ARG A 98 -17.33 22.70 34.97
CA ARG A 98 -17.01 24.01 35.56
C ARG A 98 -18.28 24.76 35.98
N GLN A 99 -19.33 24.71 35.18
CA GLN A 99 -20.64 25.28 35.55
C GLN A 99 -21.22 24.58 36.79
N ARG A 100 -21.10 23.26 36.87
CA ARG A 100 -21.53 22.46 38.04
C ARG A 100 -20.75 22.85 39.29
N LEU A 101 -19.42 22.94 39.22
CA LEU A 101 -18.57 23.38 40.33
C LEU A 101 -18.96 24.78 40.79
N ALA A 102 -19.15 25.72 39.87
CA ALA A 102 -19.58 27.08 40.21
C ALA A 102 -20.96 27.12 40.89
N ALA A 103 -21.87 26.20 40.56
CA ALA A 103 -23.16 26.07 41.25
C ALA A 103 -22.99 25.50 42.67
N MET A 104 -22.14 24.49 42.83
CA MET A 104 -21.82 23.90 44.14
C MET A 104 -21.11 24.90 45.05
N ASP A 105 -20.18 25.71 44.51
CA ASP A 105 -19.52 26.81 45.22
C ASP A 105 -20.54 27.82 45.77
N ARG A 106 -21.55 28.20 44.97
CA ARG A 106 -22.63 29.09 45.42
C ARG A 106 -23.46 28.45 46.52
N MET A 107 -23.78 27.16 46.42
CA MET A 107 -24.53 26.44 47.45
C MET A 107 -23.75 26.38 48.76
N LEU A 108 -22.44 26.09 48.72
CA LEU A 108 -21.56 26.11 49.89
C LEU A 108 -21.45 27.51 50.49
N ALA A 109 -21.35 28.56 49.66
CA ALA A 109 -21.32 29.95 50.14
C ALA A 109 -22.63 30.36 50.84
N ILE A 110 -23.79 29.91 50.34
CA ILE A 110 -25.08 30.09 51.02
C ILE A 110 -25.12 29.30 52.33
N GLY A 111 -24.60 28.06 52.32
CA GLY A 111 -24.50 27.23 53.51
C GLY A 111 -23.66 27.84 54.62
N ALA A 112 -22.48 28.37 54.27
CA ALA A 112 -21.59 29.07 55.19
C ALA A 112 -22.29 30.26 55.87
N LYS A 113 -23.10 31.03 55.13
CA LYS A 113 -23.92 32.11 55.71
C LYS A 113 -24.96 31.56 56.69
N ARG A 114 -25.65 30.47 56.36
CA ARG A 114 -26.65 29.86 57.26
C ARG A 114 -26.04 29.34 58.57
N ILE A 115 -24.84 28.76 58.51
CA ILE A 115 -24.09 28.33 59.69
C ILE A 115 -23.73 29.55 60.55
N ALA A 116 -23.26 30.64 59.95
CA ALA A 116 -22.92 31.87 60.67
C ALA A 116 -24.12 32.49 61.42
N TYR A 117 -25.34 32.30 60.92
CA TYR A 117 -26.58 32.71 61.59
C TYR A 117 -27.17 31.65 62.54
N GLY A 118 -26.50 30.51 62.75
CA GLY A 118 -26.97 29.43 63.62
C GLY A 118 -28.17 28.63 63.07
N ALA A 119 -28.47 28.76 61.77
CA ALA A 119 -29.64 28.15 61.12
C ALA A 119 -29.33 26.83 60.37
N ALA A 120 -28.11 26.30 60.50
CA ALA A 120 -27.66 25.02 59.95
C ALA A 120 -26.37 24.54 60.65
N LEU A 121 -26.03 23.26 60.51
CA LEU A 121 -24.80 22.65 61.04
C LEU A 121 -23.76 22.47 59.91
N SER A 122 -22.47 22.44 60.25
CA SER A 122 -21.40 22.15 59.28
C SER A 122 -21.52 20.74 58.68
N ALA A 123 -22.00 19.78 59.49
CA ALA A 123 -22.22 18.39 59.06
C ALA A 123 -23.24 18.29 57.91
N ASP A 124 -24.16 19.23 57.78
CA ASP A 124 -25.18 19.25 56.71
C ASP A 124 -24.55 19.52 55.33
N PHE A 125 -23.39 20.18 55.28
CA PHE A 125 -22.70 20.55 54.04
C PHE A 125 -21.49 19.68 53.69
N ALA A 126 -20.97 18.89 54.64
CA ALA A 126 -19.87 17.96 54.41
C ALA A 126 -20.08 16.99 53.22
N PRO A 127 -21.29 16.47 52.93
CA PRO A 127 -21.54 15.68 51.71
C PRO A 127 -21.35 16.49 50.42
N LEU A 128 -21.75 17.76 50.41
CA LEU A 128 -21.62 18.63 49.24
C LEU A 128 -20.15 19.01 48.99
N GLU A 129 -19.37 19.26 50.05
CA GLU A 129 -17.92 19.48 49.94
C GLU A 129 -17.20 18.25 49.37
N ARG A 130 -17.54 17.05 49.85
CA ARG A 130 -16.99 15.80 49.29
C ARG A 130 -17.33 15.65 47.80
N LEU A 131 -18.59 15.84 47.43
CA LEU A 131 -19.02 15.75 46.04
C LEU A 131 -18.32 16.80 45.15
N ARG A 132 -18.06 18.00 45.69
CA ARG A 132 -17.34 19.07 44.98
C ARG A 132 -15.89 18.64 44.71
N ALA A 133 -15.20 18.13 45.73
CA ALA A 133 -13.83 17.64 45.59
C ALA A 133 -13.74 16.46 44.61
N GLU A 134 -14.70 15.54 44.64
CA GLU A 134 -14.82 14.45 43.68
C GLU A 134 -15.01 14.99 42.25
N THR A 135 -15.92 15.94 42.05
CA THR A 135 -16.19 16.55 40.74
C THR A 135 -14.99 17.35 40.23
N GLU A 136 -14.26 18.03 41.11
CA GLU A 136 -13.03 18.76 40.76
C GLU A 136 -11.93 17.80 40.27
N GLY A 137 -11.87 16.59 40.85
CA GLY A 137 -10.98 15.51 40.41
C GLY A 137 -11.24 15.00 38.99
N GLU A 138 -12.42 15.27 38.40
CA GLU A 138 -12.75 14.85 37.03
C GLU A 138 -12.19 15.81 35.96
N LEU A 139 -11.91 17.08 36.29
CA LEU A 139 -11.41 18.06 35.31
C LEU A 139 -10.09 17.68 34.64
N PRO A 140 -9.06 17.20 35.38
CA PRO A 140 -7.79 16.80 34.78
C PRO A 140 -7.95 15.66 33.76
N LEU A 141 -8.88 14.73 33.99
CA LEU A 141 -9.14 13.62 33.08
C LEU A 141 -9.67 14.14 31.73
N LEU A 142 -10.56 15.13 31.76
CA LEU A 142 -11.10 15.76 30.55
C LEU A 142 -10.05 16.59 29.81
N ASP A 143 -9.17 17.28 30.54
CA ASP A 143 -8.05 18.02 29.94
C ASP A 143 -7.05 17.07 29.25
N HIS A 144 -6.74 15.93 29.87
CA HIS A 144 -5.94 14.89 29.24
C HIS A 144 -6.61 14.31 27.99
N ALA A 145 -7.92 14.07 28.02
CA ALA A 145 -8.68 13.60 26.86
C ALA A 145 -8.62 14.60 25.69
N ALA A 146 -8.81 15.90 25.97
CA ALA A 146 -8.70 16.96 24.98
C ALA A 146 -7.30 17.02 24.35
N ARG A 147 -6.24 16.99 25.18
CA ARG A 147 -4.84 16.98 24.68
C ARG A 147 -4.54 15.76 23.81
N ASN A 148 -5.05 14.59 24.17
CA ASN A 148 -4.87 13.37 23.37
C ASN A 148 -5.60 13.44 22.03
N ALA A 149 -6.79 14.03 22.01
CA ALA A 149 -7.53 14.26 20.77
C ALA A 149 -6.78 15.22 19.82
N VAL A 150 -6.21 16.32 20.34
CA VAL A 150 -5.38 17.26 19.55
C VAL A 150 -4.14 16.56 18.97
N ARG A 151 -3.44 15.74 19.77
CA ARG A 151 -2.28 14.97 19.30
C ARG A 151 -2.66 14.01 18.17
N ARG A 152 -3.81 13.34 18.30
CA ARG A 152 -4.32 12.44 17.27
C ARG A 152 -4.66 13.19 15.97
N ILE A 153 -5.24 14.38 16.06
CA ILE A 153 -5.47 15.24 14.89
C ILE A 153 -4.13 15.59 14.22
N ALA A 154 -3.13 16.02 15.00
CA ALA A 154 -1.82 16.39 14.47
C ALA A 154 -1.15 15.24 13.70
N VAL A 155 -1.15 14.03 14.27
CA VAL A 155 -0.58 12.84 13.60
C VAL A 155 -1.32 12.52 12.30
N LEU A 156 -2.65 12.64 12.28
CA LEU A 156 -3.46 12.34 11.09
C LEU A 156 -3.35 13.43 10.00
N THR A 157 -3.05 14.68 10.36
CA THR A 157 -2.83 15.78 9.40
C THR A 157 -1.36 15.93 9.00
N GLY A 158 -0.45 15.17 9.61
CA GLY A 158 0.99 15.26 9.35
C GLY A 158 1.67 16.49 9.96
N GLU A 159 1.08 17.07 11.01
CA GLU A 159 1.61 18.23 11.73
C GLU A 159 2.31 17.82 13.03
N ASP A 160 3.22 18.67 13.53
CA ASP A 160 3.83 18.49 14.86
C ASP A 160 2.77 18.66 15.97
N PRO A 161 2.58 17.67 16.87
CA PRO A 161 1.59 17.75 17.95
C PRO A 161 1.80 18.92 18.90
N VAL A 162 3.05 19.32 19.14
CA VAL A 162 3.36 20.43 20.06
C VAL A 162 3.00 21.76 19.41
N ALA A 163 3.40 21.96 18.15
CA ALA A 163 3.04 23.15 17.37
C ALA A 163 1.53 23.31 17.21
N LEU A 164 0.78 22.23 16.91
CA LEU A 164 -0.68 22.31 16.76
C LEU A 164 -1.37 22.63 18.09
N ALA A 165 -0.93 22.03 19.20
CA ALA A 165 -1.47 22.34 20.52
C ALA A 165 -1.26 23.80 20.91
N ALA A 166 -0.09 24.38 20.56
CA ALA A 166 0.23 25.77 20.82
C ALA A 166 -0.68 26.77 20.08
N ARG A 167 -1.23 26.39 18.91
CA ARG A 167 -2.18 27.24 18.15
C ARG A 167 -3.54 27.41 18.83
N GLY A 168 -3.81 26.66 19.89
CA GLY A 168 -5.03 26.87 20.66
C GLY A 168 -6.29 26.30 20.02
N LEU A 169 -6.18 25.19 19.28
CA LEU A 169 -7.33 24.49 18.68
C LEU A 169 -8.44 24.19 19.71
N HIS A 170 -8.08 24.14 21.00
CA HIS A 170 -8.93 23.82 22.13
C HIS A 170 -9.83 24.96 22.66
N LYS A 171 -9.83 26.13 21.99
CA LYS A 171 -10.52 27.33 22.46
C LYS A 171 -11.60 27.75 21.45
N GLY A 172 -12.77 27.12 21.50
CA GLY A 172 -13.96 27.63 20.79
C GLY A 172 -14.81 26.58 20.06
N LEU A 173 -14.54 25.29 20.21
CA LEU A 173 -15.22 24.24 19.42
C LEU A 173 -16.62 23.88 19.92
N ALA A 174 -17.04 24.47 21.03
CA ALA A 174 -18.32 24.24 21.68
C ALA A 174 -19.56 24.44 20.76
N GLN A 175 -19.49 25.25 19.72
CA GLN A 175 -20.70 25.72 19.02
C GLN A 175 -21.16 24.93 17.79
N ILE A 176 -20.47 23.87 17.35
CA ILE A 176 -20.77 23.26 16.05
C ILE A 176 -20.94 21.74 16.17
N LEU A 177 -22.11 21.29 16.61
CA LEU A 177 -22.60 19.94 16.34
C LEU A 177 -23.94 20.07 15.62
N VAL A 178 -23.92 20.66 14.42
CA VAL A 178 -25.07 20.56 13.51
C VAL A 178 -24.99 19.19 12.88
N THR A 179 -25.79 18.26 13.39
CA THR A 179 -26.03 16.98 12.72
C THR A 179 -26.56 17.30 11.32
N PRO A 180 -25.92 16.86 10.23
CA PRO A 180 -26.45 17.09 8.90
C PRO A 180 -27.86 16.49 8.81
N ALA A 181 -28.80 17.25 8.25
CA ALA A 181 -30.16 16.79 7.99
C ALA A 181 -30.11 15.46 7.23
N ALA A 182 -30.98 14.52 7.62
CA ALA A 182 -30.97 13.11 7.21
C ALA A 182 -30.41 12.86 5.81
N LEU A 183 -29.43 11.94 5.71
CA LEU A 183 -28.90 11.47 4.44
C LEU A 183 -30.03 10.81 3.64
N THR A 184 -30.63 11.56 2.70
CA THR A 184 -31.66 11.04 1.81
C THR A 184 -31.00 10.10 0.79
N VAL A 185 -30.97 8.81 1.09
CA VAL A 185 -30.53 7.78 0.16
C VAL A 185 -31.71 7.43 -0.74
N HIS A 186 -31.62 7.77 -2.02
CA HIS A 186 -32.69 7.53 -2.99
C HIS A 186 -32.59 6.16 -3.70
N ASP A 187 -31.39 5.55 -3.80
CA ASP A 187 -31.20 4.23 -4.44
C ASP A 187 -30.20 3.34 -3.66
N PRO A 188 -30.65 2.23 -3.07
CA PRO A 188 -29.78 1.26 -2.40
C PRO A 188 -28.74 0.60 -3.31
N ARG A 189 -29.00 0.47 -4.61
CA ARG A 189 -28.05 -0.17 -5.55
C ARG A 189 -26.87 0.74 -5.86
N ALA A 190 -27.14 2.04 -6.00
CA ALA A 190 -26.10 3.06 -6.14
C ALA A 190 -25.14 3.06 -4.92
N LEU A 191 -25.61 2.74 -3.71
CA LEU A 191 -24.75 2.63 -2.53
C LEU A 191 -23.69 1.52 -2.63
N LEU A 192 -24.01 0.38 -3.26
CA LEU A 192 -23.04 -0.69 -3.46
C LEU A 192 -21.90 -0.27 -4.38
N ARG A 193 -22.18 0.59 -5.37
CA ARG A 193 -21.15 1.12 -6.27
C ARG A 193 -20.25 2.16 -5.59
N LEU A 194 -20.75 2.82 -4.56
CA LEU A 194 -20.01 3.79 -3.76
C LEU A 194 -19.11 3.12 -2.70
N ARG A 195 -19.26 1.81 -2.48
CA ARG A 195 -18.56 1.05 -1.46
C ARG A 195 -17.17 0.59 -1.93
N PRO A 196 -16.07 1.16 -1.40
CA PRO A 196 -14.73 0.81 -1.88
C PRO A 196 -14.36 -0.65 -1.62
N ASP A 197 -14.83 -1.23 -0.52
CA ASP A 197 -14.63 -2.64 -0.17
C ASP A 197 -15.18 -3.61 -1.23
N VAL A 198 -16.37 -3.31 -1.77
CA VAL A 198 -17.00 -4.09 -2.84
C VAL A 198 -16.19 -3.95 -4.14
N GLN A 199 -15.77 -2.74 -4.49
CA GLN A 199 -14.99 -2.48 -5.70
C GLN A 199 -13.62 -3.18 -5.68
N ILE A 200 -12.96 -3.20 -4.52
CA ILE A 200 -11.69 -3.92 -4.32
C ILE A 200 -11.89 -5.42 -4.50
N ALA A 201 -12.97 -5.97 -3.93
CA ALA A 201 -13.28 -7.39 -4.05
C ALA A 201 -13.59 -7.79 -5.50
N GLU A 202 -14.34 -6.97 -6.23
CA GLU A 202 -14.63 -7.18 -7.66
C GLU A 202 -13.37 -7.13 -8.52
N ALA A 203 -12.53 -6.11 -8.34
CA ALA A 203 -11.26 -5.98 -9.07
C ALA A 203 -10.32 -7.18 -8.80
N ARG A 204 -10.21 -7.62 -7.54
CA ARG A 204 -9.43 -8.82 -7.18
C ARG A 204 -10.00 -10.11 -7.77
N LEU A 205 -11.33 -10.24 -7.85
CA LEU A 205 -11.99 -11.35 -8.51
C LEU A 205 -11.67 -11.39 -10.00
N ILE A 206 -11.74 -10.24 -10.68
CA ILE A 206 -11.38 -10.11 -12.10
C ILE A 206 -9.90 -10.49 -12.31
N ALA A 207 -9.00 -9.99 -11.46
CA ALA A 207 -7.59 -10.35 -11.54
C ALA A 207 -7.35 -11.86 -11.36
N ALA A 208 -8.03 -12.50 -10.41
CA ALA A 208 -7.95 -13.95 -10.21
C ALA A 208 -8.51 -14.74 -11.41
N PHE A 209 -9.61 -14.26 -12.01
CA PHE A 209 -10.20 -14.86 -13.20
C PHE A 209 -9.26 -14.79 -14.41
N GLU A 210 -8.63 -13.64 -14.64
CA GLU A 210 -7.67 -13.44 -15.72
C GLU A 210 -6.39 -14.28 -15.52
N ARG A 211 -5.90 -14.43 -14.28
CA ARG A 211 -4.80 -15.36 -13.97
C ARG A 211 -5.16 -16.81 -14.23
N ALA A 212 -6.37 -17.24 -13.88
CA ALA A 212 -6.85 -18.58 -14.23
C ALA A 212 -6.92 -18.76 -15.76
N GLY A 213 -7.30 -17.72 -16.50
CA GLY A 213 -7.24 -17.68 -17.96
C GLY A 213 -5.81 -17.82 -18.49
N ALA A 214 -4.84 -17.12 -17.90
CA ALA A 214 -3.42 -17.25 -18.25
C ALA A 214 -2.89 -18.67 -17.99
N SER A 215 -3.24 -19.29 -16.86
CA SER A 215 -2.89 -20.68 -16.55
C SER A 215 -3.50 -21.68 -17.55
N ARG A 216 -4.71 -21.43 -18.03
CA ARG A 216 -5.33 -22.23 -19.11
C ARG A 216 -4.65 -22.00 -20.45
N ALA A 217 -4.23 -20.77 -20.75
CA ALA A 217 -3.52 -20.43 -21.96
C ALA A 217 -2.14 -21.12 -22.04
N ALA A 218 -1.52 -21.40 -20.90
CA ALA A 218 -0.27 -22.15 -20.84
C ALA A 218 -0.40 -23.60 -21.35
N LEU A 219 -1.61 -24.16 -21.44
CA LEU A 219 -1.83 -25.48 -22.06
C LEU A 219 -1.70 -25.47 -23.59
N TYR A 220 -1.65 -24.30 -24.20
CA TYR A 220 -1.48 -24.13 -25.64
C TYR A 220 -0.03 -23.81 -26.00
N PRO A 221 0.44 -24.19 -27.20
CA PRO A 221 1.79 -23.88 -27.64
C PRO A 221 2.00 -22.36 -27.71
N SER A 222 3.15 -21.90 -27.21
CA SER A 222 3.65 -20.55 -27.44
C SER A 222 4.79 -20.57 -28.46
N LEU A 223 4.81 -19.56 -29.33
CA LEU A 223 5.84 -19.37 -30.34
C LEU A 223 6.75 -18.23 -29.91
N SER A 224 8.01 -18.55 -29.65
CA SER A 224 9.03 -17.54 -29.36
C SER A 224 9.99 -17.43 -30.55
N LEU A 225 10.05 -16.23 -31.12
CA LEU A 225 10.99 -15.84 -32.18
C LEU A 225 12.13 -15.07 -31.53
N VAL A 226 13.34 -15.62 -31.59
CA VAL A 226 14.54 -14.94 -31.13
C VAL A 226 15.48 -14.78 -32.32
N ALA A 227 15.84 -13.53 -32.62
CA ALA A 227 16.83 -13.20 -33.63
C ALA A 227 18.00 -12.49 -32.94
N ARG A 228 19.22 -12.97 -33.19
CA ARG A 228 20.46 -12.37 -32.70
C ARG A 228 21.36 -12.08 -33.89
N LEU A 229 21.80 -10.84 -33.98
CA LEU A 229 22.80 -10.36 -34.91
C LEU A 229 24.06 -10.04 -34.11
N LEU A 230 25.17 -10.71 -34.39
CA LEU A 230 26.45 -10.46 -33.72
C LEU A 230 27.53 -10.19 -34.77
N TRP A 231 28.14 -9.02 -34.71
CA TRP A 231 29.31 -8.66 -35.48
C TRP A 231 30.51 -8.58 -34.57
N THR A 232 31.57 -9.32 -34.91
CA THR A 232 32.82 -9.32 -34.14
C THR A 232 33.98 -8.98 -35.06
N ARG A 233 34.82 -8.04 -34.64
CA ARG A 233 36.05 -7.65 -35.32
C ARG A 233 37.23 -7.97 -34.42
N ARG A 234 38.15 -8.78 -34.92
CA ARG A 234 39.39 -9.11 -34.23
C ARG A 234 40.55 -8.40 -34.92
N VAL A 235 41.32 -7.65 -34.15
CA VAL A 235 42.57 -7.03 -34.58
C VAL A 235 43.69 -7.65 -33.77
N ARG A 236 44.56 -8.43 -34.44
CA ARG A 236 45.76 -9.01 -33.84
C ARG A 236 46.96 -8.14 -34.21
N CYS A 237 47.69 -7.68 -33.20
CA CYS A 237 48.93 -6.94 -33.39
C CYS A 237 50.09 -7.91 -33.64
N ALA A 238 50.22 -8.43 -34.86
CA ALA A 238 51.41 -9.14 -35.33
C ALA A 238 52.01 -8.40 -36.53
N PHE A 239 53.32 -8.54 -36.77
CA PHE A 239 54.08 -7.87 -37.84
C PHE A 239 53.47 -8.06 -39.26
N ARG A 240 52.60 -9.06 -39.44
CA ARG A 240 51.56 -9.10 -40.50
C ARG A 240 50.20 -8.87 -39.87
N SER A 241 49.59 -7.72 -40.17
CA SER A 241 48.22 -7.41 -39.73
C SER A 241 47.22 -8.33 -40.44
N ALA A 242 46.77 -9.39 -39.77
CA ALA A 242 45.61 -10.16 -40.20
C ALA A 242 44.36 -9.55 -39.56
N LEU A 243 43.61 -8.76 -40.34
CA LEU A 243 42.27 -8.31 -39.94
C LEU A 243 41.28 -9.44 -40.24
N GLN A 244 40.64 -9.96 -39.19
CA GLN A 244 39.55 -10.92 -39.33
C GLN A 244 38.28 -10.29 -38.77
N SER A 245 37.27 -10.15 -39.63
CA SER A 245 35.91 -9.80 -39.23
C SER A 245 35.03 -11.04 -39.37
N THR A 246 34.36 -11.43 -38.29
CA THR A 246 33.40 -12.52 -38.30
C THR A 246 32.04 -11.96 -37.90
N GLY A 247 31.11 -11.94 -38.84
CA GLY A 247 29.70 -11.70 -38.58
C GLY A 247 28.97 -13.04 -38.42
N GLY A 248 28.19 -13.18 -37.35
CA GLY A 248 27.29 -14.29 -37.14
C GLY A 248 25.86 -13.78 -36.96
N SER A 249 24.93 -14.27 -37.77
CA SER A 249 23.49 -14.10 -37.54
C SER A 249 22.89 -15.44 -37.16
N SER A 250 22.01 -15.44 -36.16
CA SER A 250 21.23 -16.62 -35.79
C SER A 250 19.79 -16.23 -35.54
N ILE A 251 18.87 -16.89 -36.24
CA ILE A 251 17.45 -16.82 -35.94
C ILE A 251 17.07 -18.19 -35.39
N SER A 252 16.53 -18.23 -34.18
CA SER A 252 16.01 -19.43 -33.55
C SER A 252 14.53 -19.26 -33.28
N VAL A 253 13.74 -20.23 -33.74
CA VAL A 253 12.33 -20.35 -33.36
C VAL A 253 12.24 -21.43 -32.30
N ARG A 254 11.73 -21.09 -31.12
CA ARG A 254 11.46 -22.07 -30.08
C ARG A 254 9.96 -22.16 -29.88
N CYS A 255 9.43 -23.35 -30.12
CA CYS A 255 8.08 -23.72 -29.73
C CYS A 255 8.16 -24.34 -28.34
N ALA A 256 7.51 -23.73 -27.35
CA ALA A 256 7.35 -24.33 -26.04
C ALA A 256 5.94 -24.90 -25.95
N LEU A 257 5.84 -26.23 -25.86
CA LEU A 257 4.64 -26.88 -25.34
C LEU A 257 4.84 -27.04 -23.84
N ALA A 258 3.95 -26.45 -23.04
CA ALA A 258 3.94 -26.76 -21.62
C ALA A 258 3.60 -28.25 -21.46
N SER A 259 4.49 -29.00 -20.83
CA SER A 259 4.14 -30.32 -20.30
C SER A 259 3.05 -30.10 -19.26
N VAL A 260 1.87 -30.69 -19.48
CA VAL A 260 0.80 -30.74 -18.48
C VAL A 260 1.39 -31.28 -17.17
N PRO A 261 1.42 -30.53 -16.06
CA PRO A 261 1.81 -31.10 -14.78
C PRO A 261 0.78 -32.18 -14.40
N PRO A 262 1.21 -33.39 -14.00
CA PRO A 262 0.30 -34.48 -13.63
C PRO A 262 -0.27 -34.24 -12.23
N THR A 263 -1.01 -33.15 -12.01
CA THR A 263 -1.76 -32.93 -10.77
C THR A 263 -3.02 -32.12 -11.05
N LEU A 264 -3.99 -32.77 -11.68
CA LEU A 264 -5.39 -32.47 -11.34
C LEU A 264 -5.55 -32.84 -9.86
N PRO A 265 -5.82 -31.91 -8.92
CA PRO A 265 -6.36 -32.33 -7.64
C PRO A 265 -7.64 -33.10 -7.95
N ALA A 266 -7.71 -34.33 -7.48
CA ALA A 266 -8.89 -35.17 -7.58
C ALA A 266 -10.11 -34.32 -7.25
N ARG A 267 -11.06 -34.29 -8.19
CA ARG A 267 -12.38 -33.69 -8.03
C ARG A 267 -12.95 -34.23 -6.71
N GLN A 268 -12.89 -33.45 -5.64
CA GLN A 268 -13.49 -33.87 -4.37
C GLN A 268 -14.96 -34.18 -4.68
N PRO A 269 -15.47 -35.37 -4.31
CA PRO A 269 -16.88 -35.65 -4.46
C PRO A 269 -17.64 -34.56 -3.71
N ARG A 270 -18.59 -33.92 -4.42
CA ARG A 270 -19.53 -32.99 -3.79
C ARG A 270 -20.12 -33.70 -2.56
N PRO A 271 -20.08 -33.14 -1.35
CA PRO A 271 -20.91 -33.66 -0.29
C PRO A 271 -22.36 -33.59 -0.78
N SER A 272 -23.01 -34.75 -0.86
CA SER A 272 -24.46 -34.85 -1.02
C SER A 272 -25.10 -34.23 0.21
N GLY A 273 -25.23 -32.91 0.21
CA GLY A 273 -25.99 -32.16 1.19
C GLY A 273 -27.48 -32.40 0.94
N THR A 274 -28.05 -33.29 1.74
CA THR A 274 -29.47 -33.31 2.09
C THR A 274 -29.96 -31.89 2.35
N GLY A 275 -31.13 -31.58 1.80
CA GLY A 275 -31.76 -30.27 1.89
C GLY A 275 -31.95 -29.83 3.35
N ALA A 276 -31.39 -28.67 3.67
CA ALA A 276 -31.82 -27.87 4.80
C ALA A 276 -32.69 -26.73 4.23
N CYS A 277 -34.00 -26.89 4.38
CA CYS A 277 -34.97 -25.81 4.29
C CYS A 277 -34.52 -24.64 5.16
N TRP A 278 -34.34 -23.47 4.56
CA TRP A 278 -34.40 -22.21 5.30
C TRP A 278 -35.85 -21.73 5.26
N SER A 279 -36.50 -21.80 6.42
CA SER A 279 -37.74 -21.11 6.72
C SER A 279 -37.49 -20.06 7.80
N ARG A 280 -38.09 -18.89 7.58
CA ARG A 280 -38.12 -17.64 8.36
C ARG A 280 -36.97 -16.68 8.16
#